data_AF-A0A382FG15-F1
#
_entry.id   AF-A0A382FG15-F1
#
_cell.length_a   1.000
_cell.length_b   1.000
_cell.length_c   1.000
_cell.angle_alpha   90.00
_cell.angle_beta   90.00
_cell.angle_gamma   90.00
#
_symmetry.space_group_name_H-M   'P 1'
#
loop_
_entity.id
_entity.type
_entity.pdbx_description
1 polymer ?
#
loop_
_entity_poly.entity_id
_entity_poly.type
_entity_poly.pdbx_seq_one_letter_code
_entity_poly.pdbx_strand_id
1 'polypeptide(L)' 'MKEWDENHLHVSWQDYHRKTEELAIQVSDSGWDFNQVVCIAKGGLRVGDVFARIFDLPLAILS' A
#
# COMPACT_ATOMS: atom_id res chain seq x y z
N MET A 1 -6.87 -27.83 9.60
CA MET A 1 -6.17 -26.55 9.88
C MET A 1 -4.83 -26.63 9.19
N LYS A 2 -4.44 -25.64 8.38
CA LYS A 2 -3.14 -25.67 7.70
C LYS A 2 -2.06 -25.30 8.72
N GLU A 3 -1.07 -26.18 8.90
CA GLU A 3 0.19 -25.86 9.57
C GLU A 3 0.90 -24.79 8.73
N TRP A 4 1.26 -23.69 9.37
CA TRP A 4 2.05 -22.60 8.79
C TRP A 4 3.53 -22.95 8.97
N ASP A 5 4.36 -22.67 7.97
CA ASP A 5 5.81 -22.91 8.07
C ASP A 5 6.44 -21.86 9.01
N GLU A 6 7.29 -22.30 9.93
CA GLU A 6 7.91 -21.45 10.96
C GLU A 6 8.80 -20.33 10.38
N ASN A 7 9.20 -20.41 9.10
CA ASN A 7 10.03 -19.41 8.43
C ASN A 7 9.25 -18.44 7.54
N HIS A 8 7.91 -18.52 7.50
CA HIS A 8 7.10 -17.69 6.62
C HIS A 8 6.24 -16.68 7.39
N LEU A 9 6.38 -15.40 7.01
CA LEU A 9 5.48 -14.35 7.47
C LEU A 9 4.15 -14.46 6.74
N HIS A 10 3.09 -14.74 7.49
CA HIS A 10 1.72 -14.74 6.99
C HIS A 10 1.00 -13.48 7.47
N VAL A 11 0.52 -12.67 6.52
CA VAL A 11 -0.19 -11.43 6.80
C VAL A 11 -1.67 -11.62 6.43
N SER A 12 -2.57 -11.33 7.37
CA SER A 12 -4.00 -11.37 7.07
C SER A 12 -4.38 -10.23 6.13
N TRP A 13 -5.48 -10.38 5.38
CA TRP A 13 -5.99 -9.29 4.54
C TRP A 13 -6.30 -8.02 5.35
N GLN A 14 -6.81 -8.17 6.57
CA GLN A 14 -7.10 -7.04 7.46
C GLN A 14 -5.81 -6.32 7.88
N ASP A 15 -4.76 -7.07 8.24
CA ASP A 15 -3.47 -6.48 8.60
C ASP A 15 -2.81 -5.77 7.42
N TYR A 16 -2.93 -6.33 6.22
CA TYR A 16 -2.41 -5.71 5.00
C TYR A 16 -3.07 -4.34 4.72
N HIS A 17 -4.40 -4.27 4.81
CA HIS A 17 -5.12 -3.01 4.59
C HIS A 17 -4.82 -1.99 5.69
N ARG A 18 -4.85 -2.41 6.96
CA ARG A 18 -4.50 -1.55 8.10
C ARG A 18 -3.09 -0.97 7.95
N LYS A 19 -2.10 -1.78 7.59
CA LYS A 19 -0.73 -1.30 7.34
C LYS A 19 -0.63 -0.33 6.17
N THR A 20 -1.48 -0.50 5.15
CA THR A 20 -1.56 0.43 4.02
C THR A 20 -2.09 1.80 4.48
N GLU A 21 -3.13 1.82 5.32
CA GLU A 21 -3.67 3.05 5.90
C GLU A 21 -2.68 3.72 6.87
N GLU A 22 -2.02 2.95 7.72
CA GLU A 22 -0.95 3.44 8.62
C GLU A 22 0.19 4.12 7.84
N LEU A 23 0.54 3.58 6.66
CA LEU A 23 1.53 4.20 5.78
C LEU A 23 1.01 5.52 5.17
N ALA A 24 -0.27 5.58 4.79
CA ALA A 24 -0.85 6.80 4.24
C ALA A 24 -0.87 7.93 5.28
N ILE A 25 -1.18 7.61 6.55
CA ILE A 25 -1.08 8.56 7.66
C ILE A 25 0.35 9.08 7.80
N GLN A 26 1.35 8.18 7.80
CA GLN A 26 2.76 8.59 7.91
C GLN A 26 3.20 9.52 6.77
N VAL A 27 2.76 9.26 5.54
CA VAL A 27 3.06 10.12 4.39
C VAL A 27 2.37 11.48 4.55
N SER A 28 1.11 11.51 4.97
CA SER A 28 0.39 12.75 5.26
C SER A 28 1.08 13.59 6.36
N ASP A 29 1.43 12.94 7.47
CA ASP A 29 2.07 13.59 8.63
C ASP A 29 3.49 14.10 8.33
N SER A 30 4.15 13.54 7.30
CA SER A 30 5.45 14.02 6.87
C SER A 30 5.41 15.44 6.27
N GLY A 31 4.22 15.92 5.87
CA GLY A 31 4.05 17.21 5.19
C GLY A 31 4.68 17.25 3.80
N TRP A 32 5.04 16.09 3.23
CA TRP A 32 5.56 15.99 1.88
C TRP A 32 4.46 16.33 0.85
N ASP A 33 4.75 17.29 -0.02
CA ASP A 33 3.86 17.66 -1.12
C ASP A 33 4.24 16.88 -2.38
N PHE A 34 3.28 16.14 -2.91
CA PHE A 34 3.44 15.33 -4.11
C PHE A 34 2.17 15.42 -4.95
N ASN A 35 2.33 15.18 -6.24
CA ASN A 35 1.27 15.39 -7.22
C ASN A 35 0.90 14.12 -7.98
N GLN A 36 1.54 12.98 -7.68
CA GLN A 36 1.33 11.74 -8.40
C GLN A 36 1.73 10.52 -7.56
N VAL A 37 0.97 9.43 -7.72
CA VAL A 37 1.31 8.11 -7.20
C VAL A 37 1.84 7.25 -8.35
N VAL A 38 3.01 6.64 -8.18
CA VAL A 38 3.62 5.74 -9.17
C VAL A 38 3.74 4.34 -8.59
N CYS A 39 3.25 3.34 -9.32
CA CYS A 39 3.21 1.96 -8.86
C CYS A 39 3.90 1.00 -9.80
N ILE A 40 4.62 0.03 -9.22
CA ILE A 40 5.31 -1.02 -9.97
C ILE A 40 4.44 -2.27 -9.97
N ALA A 41 4.03 -2.68 -11.16
CA ALA A 41 3.26 -3.89 -11.35
C ALA A 41 4.14 -5.14 -11.13
N LYS A 42 3.57 -6.25 -10.64
CA LYS A 42 2.15 -6.46 -10.28
C LYS A 42 1.85 -6.21 -8.80
N GLY A 43 2.88 -6.14 -7.94
CA GLY A 43 2.72 -6.10 -6.49
C GLY A 43 2.16 -4.78 -5.95
N GLY A 44 2.53 -3.65 -6.56
CA GLY A 44 2.19 -2.31 -6.05
C GLY A 44 0.76 -1.85 -6.32
N LEU A 45 -0.03 -2.58 -7.12
CA LEU A 45 -1.31 -2.09 -7.62
C LEU A 45 -2.36 -1.80 -6.53
N ARG A 46 -2.38 -2.61 -5.46
CA ARG A 46 -3.37 -2.44 -4.38
C ARG A 46 -3.06 -1.22 -3.53
N VAL A 47 -1.81 -1.12 -3.06
CA VAL A 47 -1.33 0.03 -2.28
C VAL A 47 -1.48 1.31 -3.10
N GLY A 48 -1.10 1.25 -4.38
CA GLY A 48 -1.21 2.35 -5.33
C GLY A 48 -2.62 2.91 -5.50
N ASP A 49 -3.59 2.04 -5.79
CA ASP A 49 -4.99 2.44 -5.94
C ASP A 49 -5.53 3.08 -4.65
N VAL A 50 -5.20 2.51 -3.48
CA VAL A 50 -5.61 3.07 -2.18
C VAL A 50 -5.00 4.46 -1.97
N PHE A 51 -3.70 4.62 -2.21
CA PHE A 51 -3.01 5.91 -2.06
C PHE A 51 -3.57 6.97 -3.01
N ALA A 52 -3.75 6.63 -4.29
CA ALA A 52 -4.29 7.56 -5.27
C ALA A 52 -5.69 8.08 -4.87
N ARG A 53 -6.52 7.23 -4.26
CA ARG A 53 -7.84 7.63 -3.73
C ARG A 53 -7.76 8.48 -2.47
N ILE A 54 -6.90 8.12 -1.52
CA ILE A 54 -6.77 8.85 -0.25
C ILE A 54 -6.27 10.28 -0.50
N PHE A 55 -5.27 10.42 -1.37
CA PHE A 55 -4.63 11.70 -1.64
C PHE A 55 -5.29 12.48 -2.80
N ASP A 56 -6.27 11.88 -3.48
CA ASP A 56 -6.93 12.44 -4.67
C ASP A 56 -5.92 12.87 -5.75
N LEU A 57 -5.00 11.96 -6.09
CA LEU A 57 -3.91 12.20 -7.04
C LEU A 57 -3.89 11.18 -8.20
N PRO A 58 -3.37 11.57 -9.38
CA PRO A 58 -3.18 10.66 -10.50
C PRO A 58 -2.34 9.43 -10.14
N LEU A 59 -2.77 8.25 -10.63
CA LEU A 59 -2.04 6.99 -10.52
C LEU A 59 -1.37 6.64 -11.85
N ALA A 60 -0.05 6.49 -11.85
CA ALA A 60 0.70 5.85 -12.93
C ALA A 60 1.14 4.44 -12.56
N ILE A 61 1.08 3.54 -13.54
CA ILE A 61 1.48 2.13 -13.38
C ILE A 61 2.62 1.86 -14.35
N LEU A 62 3.74 1.36 -13.81
CA LEU A 62 4.90 0.90 -14.56
C LEU A 62 4.94 -0.64 -14.54
N SER A 63 5.37 -1.25 -15.64
CA SER A 63 5.45 -2.70 -15.83
C SER A 63 6.87 -3.16 -16.11
#